data_AF-A0A4Q5SRH2-F1
#
_entry.id   AF-A0A4Q5SRH2-F1
#
_cell.length_a   1.000
_cell.length_b   1.000
_cell.length_c   1.000
_cell.angle_alpha   90.00
_cell.angle_beta   90.00
_cell.angle_gamma   90.00
#
_symmetry.space_group_name_H-M   'P 1'
#
loop_
_entity.id
_entity.type
_entity.pdbx_description
1 polymer ?
#
loop_
_entity_poly.entity_id
_entity_poly.type
_entity_poly.pdbx_seq_one_letter_code
_entity_poly.pdbx_strand_id
1 'polypeptide(L)'
;MEPELQERLDKLERHLAGKKKDLWDKLAVVAPLLIPVALTLVGWHFTNAHNSNQMELQRKEHEAQLQVAYINSSVGQSELIKDFMQQLTNADTSVRNIAIEAVLYAAPTPGKRIVEIIARNDGGAGASTARNALRAKRSDLVEALFDVQNGIRVQAAAEIMQNWSTDEELLHLLLERTNRCLGNHTQEPDCSDGIYQSISVLPSFSRKLLTAHKPELQVLLAKLPHNSPLTMGQGAVLAKRIE
;
A
#
# COMPACT_ATOMS: atom_id res chain seq x y z
N MET A 1 -16.30 -81.98 51.51
CA MET A 1 -17.17 -81.08 50.72
C MET A 1 -16.44 -79.75 50.53
N GLU A 2 -15.20 -79.78 50.01
CA GLU A 2 -14.27 -78.64 49.94
C GLU A 2 -13.32 -78.58 48.72
N PRO A 3 -13.15 -79.59 47.82
CA PRO A 3 -12.20 -79.46 46.71
C PRO A 3 -12.76 -78.70 45.49
N GLU A 4 -14.07 -78.80 45.19
CA GLU A 4 -14.68 -78.09 44.05
C GLU A 4 -14.77 -76.57 44.26
N LEU A 5 -14.88 -76.13 45.51
CA LEU A 5 -14.98 -74.71 45.85
C LEU A 5 -13.62 -74.00 45.75
N GLN A 6 -12.55 -74.69 46.15
CA GLN A 6 -11.18 -74.23 45.95
C GLN A 6 -10.80 -74.22 44.47
N GLU A 7 -11.20 -75.22 43.68
CA GLU A 7 -10.94 -75.22 42.24
C GLU A 7 -11.68 -74.08 41.51
N ARG A 8 -12.90 -73.73 41.96
CA ARG A 8 -13.64 -72.59 41.43
C ARG A 8 -13.03 -71.25 41.82
N LEU A 9 -12.50 -71.12 43.04
CA LEU A 9 -11.76 -69.93 43.50
C LEU A 9 -10.45 -69.75 42.72
N ASP A 10 -9.67 -70.81 42.54
CA ASP A 10 -8.42 -70.78 41.76
C ASP A 10 -8.66 -70.44 40.28
N LYS A 11 -9.78 -70.92 39.69
CA LYS A 11 -10.19 -70.54 38.32
C LYS A 11 -10.59 -69.08 38.22
N LEU A 12 -11.27 -68.53 39.23
CA LEU A 12 -11.67 -67.12 39.29
C LEU A 12 -10.45 -66.20 39.50
N GLU A 13 -9.51 -66.60 40.36
CA GLU A 13 -8.29 -65.84 40.64
C GLU A 13 -7.35 -65.80 39.43
N ARG A 14 -7.22 -66.91 38.69
CA ARG A 14 -6.46 -66.94 37.42
C ARG A 14 -7.15 -66.17 36.29
N HIS A 15 -8.48 -66.12 36.25
CA HIS A 15 -9.21 -65.30 35.28
C HIS A 15 -9.12 -63.79 35.58
N LEU A 16 -8.97 -63.41 36.85
CA LEU A 16 -8.77 -62.02 37.26
C LEU A 16 -7.30 -61.58 37.12
N ALA A 17 -6.33 -62.44 37.43
CA ALA A 17 -4.90 -62.15 37.28
C ALA A 17 -4.45 -62.01 35.81
N GLY A 18 -5.21 -62.57 34.86
CA GLY A 18 -4.91 -62.51 33.42
C GLY A 18 -5.55 -61.35 32.64
N LYS A 19 -6.39 -60.51 33.26
CA LYS A 19 -7.04 -59.39 32.55
C LYS A 19 -6.03 -58.27 32.30
N LYS A 20 -5.48 -58.25 31.07
CA LYS A 20 -4.72 -57.13 30.50
C LYS A 20 -5.37 -55.80 30.91
N LYS A 21 -4.59 -54.92 31.55
CA LYS A 21 -4.95 -53.53 31.89
C LYS A 21 -5.93 -52.97 30.87
N ASP A 22 -7.18 -52.83 31.33
CA ASP A 22 -8.30 -52.42 30.52
C ASP A 22 -7.95 -51.08 29.85
N LEU A 23 -8.30 -50.91 28.58
CA LEU A 23 -8.06 -49.64 27.87
C LEU A 23 -8.70 -48.46 28.62
N TRP A 24 -9.75 -48.73 29.40
CA TRP A 24 -10.38 -47.82 30.34
C TRP A 24 -9.49 -47.36 31.49
N ASP A 25 -8.65 -48.23 32.06
CA ASP A 25 -7.68 -47.83 33.10
C ASP A 25 -6.55 -46.98 32.51
N LYS A 26 -6.09 -47.31 31.30
CA LYS A 26 -5.10 -46.47 30.60
C LYS A 26 -5.68 -45.11 30.19
N LEU A 27 -6.95 -45.08 29.80
CA LEU A 27 -7.67 -43.84 29.52
C LEU A 27 -7.87 -43.02 30.81
N ALA A 28 -8.21 -43.66 31.93
CA ALA A 28 -8.39 -43.00 33.22
C ALA A 28 -7.09 -42.37 33.76
N VAL A 29 -5.92 -42.96 33.45
CA VAL A 29 -4.61 -42.39 33.79
C VAL A 29 -4.24 -41.19 32.90
N VAL A 30 -4.72 -41.14 31.65
CA VAL A 30 -4.41 -40.07 30.68
C VAL A 30 -5.51 -38.98 30.62
N ALA A 31 -6.72 -39.29 31.08
CA ALA A 31 -7.87 -38.37 31.13
C ALA A 31 -7.59 -37.04 31.86
N PRO A 32 -6.85 -37.00 32.99
CA PRO A 32 -6.53 -35.74 33.66
C PRO A 32 -5.62 -34.82 32.84
N LEU A 33 -4.84 -35.37 31.89
CA LEU A 33 -3.99 -34.62 30.96
C LEU A 33 -4.75 -34.20 29.69
N LEU A 34 -5.77 -34.95 29.28
CA LEU A 34 -6.57 -34.63 28.10
C LEU A 34 -7.50 -33.43 28.30
N ILE A 35 -8.02 -33.22 29.51
CA ILE A 35 -8.92 -32.09 29.80
C ILE A 35 -8.19 -30.74 29.61
N PRO A 36 -7.00 -30.49 30.19
CA PRO A 36 -6.23 -29.26 29.93
C PRO A 36 -5.84 -29.08 28.46
N VAL A 37 -5.47 -30.16 27.77
CA VAL A 37 -5.09 -30.11 26.34
C VAL A 37 -6.29 -29.78 25.44
N ALA A 38 -7.46 -30.34 25.73
CA ALA A 38 -8.69 -29.99 25.02
C ALA A 38 -9.07 -28.53 25.25
N LEU A 39 -8.97 -28.04 26.49
CA LEU A 39 -9.25 -26.64 26.84
C LEU A 39 -8.26 -25.67 26.15
N THR A 40 -6.97 -26.00 26.07
CA THR A 40 -5.98 -25.16 25.37
C THR A 40 -6.17 -25.19 23.87
N LEU A 41 -6.52 -26.33 23.26
CA LEU A 41 -6.83 -26.41 21.83
C LEU A 41 -8.08 -25.62 21.46
N VAL A 42 -9.15 -25.72 22.25
CA VAL A 42 -10.37 -24.93 22.06
C VAL A 42 -10.08 -23.45 22.28
N GLY A 43 -9.34 -23.09 23.33
CA GLY A 43 -8.92 -21.72 23.61
C GLY A 43 -8.07 -21.12 22.49
N TRP A 44 -7.11 -21.89 21.95
CA TRP A 44 -6.26 -21.48 20.83
C TRP A 44 -7.07 -21.29 19.56
N HIS A 45 -7.94 -22.24 19.21
CA HIS A 45 -8.79 -22.13 18.03
C HIS A 45 -9.74 -20.92 18.13
N PHE A 46 -10.37 -20.72 19.28
CA PHE A 46 -11.29 -19.61 19.50
C PHE A 46 -10.55 -18.26 19.51
N THR A 47 -9.38 -18.17 20.16
CA THR A 47 -8.56 -16.95 20.18
C THR A 47 -8.05 -16.61 18.79
N ASN A 48 -7.60 -17.59 18.01
CA ASN A 48 -7.11 -17.36 16.66
C ASN A 48 -8.23 -16.91 15.71
N ALA A 49 -9.41 -17.56 15.79
CA ALA A 49 -10.59 -17.15 15.02
C ALA A 49 -11.15 -15.79 15.45
N HIS A 50 -11.10 -15.49 16.75
CA HIS A 50 -11.53 -14.20 17.27
C HIS A 50 -10.58 -13.07 16.86
N ASN A 51 -9.27 -13.29 16.93
CA ASN A 51 -8.26 -12.34 16.46
C ASN A 51 -8.36 -12.11 14.95
N SER A 52 -8.58 -13.15 14.15
CA SER A 52 -8.77 -12.98 12.70
C SER A 52 -10.01 -12.16 12.37
N ASN A 53 -11.13 -12.41 13.06
CA ASN A 53 -12.37 -11.63 12.86
C ASN A 53 -12.23 -10.18 13.34
N GLN A 54 -11.56 -9.93 14.47
CA GLN A 54 -11.30 -8.57 14.94
C GLN A 54 -10.42 -7.81 13.94
N MET A 55 -9.38 -8.45 13.41
CA MET A 55 -8.52 -7.86 12.38
C MET A 55 -9.30 -7.55 11.10
N GLU A 56 -10.21 -8.43 10.68
CA GLU A 56 -11.06 -8.19 9.51
C GLU A 56 -12.07 -7.05 9.74
N LEU A 57 -12.67 -6.97 10.94
CA LEU A 57 -13.57 -5.88 11.31
C LEU A 57 -12.82 -4.54 11.37
N GLN A 58 -11.65 -4.49 12.00
CA GLN A 58 -10.80 -3.29 12.01
C GLN A 58 -10.39 -2.87 10.60
N ARG A 59 -10.06 -3.84 9.73
CA ARG A 59 -9.75 -3.55 8.34
C ARG A 59 -10.94 -2.96 7.59
N LYS A 60 -12.14 -3.53 7.76
CA LYS A 60 -13.37 -2.99 7.14
C LYS A 60 -13.72 -1.60 7.66
N GLU A 61 -13.60 -1.37 8.96
CA GLU A 61 -13.81 -0.03 9.55
C GLU A 61 -12.80 0.97 9.01
N HIS A 62 -11.53 0.60 8.90
CA HIS A 62 -10.50 1.46 8.35
C HIS A 62 -10.72 1.76 6.85
N GLU A 63 -11.08 0.76 6.06
CA GLU A 63 -11.45 0.94 4.64
C GLU A 63 -12.67 1.88 4.50
N ALA A 64 -13.69 1.72 5.34
CA ALA A 64 -14.86 2.60 5.37
C ALA A 64 -14.50 4.03 5.78
N GLN A 65 -13.64 4.21 6.78
CA GLN A 65 -13.14 5.53 7.19
C GLN A 65 -12.35 6.22 6.07
N LEU A 66 -11.49 5.48 5.37
CA LEU A 66 -10.77 5.98 4.20
C LEU A 66 -11.72 6.40 3.08
N GLN A 67 -12.78 5.62 2.84
CA GLN A 67 -13.80 5.95 1.83
C GLN A 67 -14.56 7.23 2.21
N VAL A 68 -14.96 7.38 3.48
CA VAL A 68 -15.64 8.60 3.95
C VAL A 68 -14.71 9.81 3.86
N ALA A 69 -13.45 9.67 4.27
CA ALA A 69 -12.45 10.74 4.14
C ALA A 69 -12.23 11.14 2.68
N TYR A 70 -12.18 10.16 1.78
CA TYR A 70 -12.08 10.41 0.34
C TYR A 70 -13.30 11.17 -0.21
N ILE A 71 -14.52 10.75 0.17
CA ILE A 71 -15.75 11.45 -0.24
C ILE A 71 -15.76 12.89 0.29
N ASN A 72 -15.46 13.09 1.57
CA ASN A 72 -15.44 14.42 2.19
C ASN A 72 -14.39 15.33 1.54
N SER A 73 -13.20 14.79 1.24
CA SER A 73 -12.16 15.51 0.52
C SER A 73 -12.61 15.90 -0.88
N SER A 74 -13.25 14.98 -1.61
CA SER A 74 -13.77 15.25 -2.97
C SER A 74 -14.84 16.34 -3.00
N VAL A 75 -15.75 16.35 -2.00
CA VAL A 75 -16.76 17.40 -1.85
C VAL A 75 -16.11 18.75 -1.58
N GLY A 76 -15.18 18.83 -0.61
CA GLY A 76 -14.48 20.08 -0.31
C GLY A 76 -13.67 20.63 -1.49
N GLN A 77 -13.03 19.74 -2.26
CA GLN A 77 -12.33 20.12 -3.50
C GLN A 77 -13.28 20.69 -4.57
N SER A 78 -14.50 20.15 -4.65
CA SER A 78 -15.51 20.61 -5.63
C SER A 78 -16.08 21.99 -5.26
N GLU A 79 -16.31 22.25 -3.98
CA GLU A 79 -16.72 23.57 -3.48
C GLU A 79 -15.63 24.62 -3.74
N LEU A 80 -14.38 24.28 -3.46
CA LEU A 80 -13.25 25.17 -3.71
C LEU A 80 -13.14 25.53 -5.21
N ILE A 81 -13.33 24.56 -6.11
CA ILE A 81 -13.33 24.86 -7.55
C ILE A 81 -14.42 25.85 -7.92
N LYS A 82 -15.64 25.67 -7.40
CA LYS A 82 -16.75 26.58 -7.68
C LYS A 82 -16.38 28.01 -7.34
N ASP A 83 -15.70 28.23 -6.23
CA ASP A 83 -15.25 29.56 -5.78
C ASP A 83 -14.16 30.13 -6.70
N PHE A 84 -13.29 29.28 -7.25
CA PHE A 84 -12.24 29.70 -8.18
C PHE A 84 -12.70 29.84 -9.63
N MET A 85 -13.83 29.26 -10.05
CA MET A 85 -14.28 29.31 -11.45
C MET A 85 -14.39 30.74 -11.99
N GLN A 86 -14.91 31.67 -11.19
CA GLN A 86 -15.00 33.08 -11.58
C GLN A 86 -13.61 33.71 -11.75
N GLN A 87 -12.66 33.35 -10.88
CA GLN A 87 -11.30 33.88 -10.91
C GLN A 87 -10.47 33.30 -12.06
N LEU A 88 -10.69 32.04 -12.41
CA LEU A 88 -10.06 31.39 -13.57
C LEU A 88 -10.47 32.05 -14.90
N THR A 89 -11.63 32.70 -14.96
CA THR A 89 -12.11 33.42 -16.15
C THR A 89 -11.98 34.95 -16.03
N ASN A 90 -11.37 35.46 -14.96
CA ASN A 90 -11.23 36.89 -14.73
C ASN A 90 -10.39 37.53 -15.86
N ALA A 91 -10.73 38.74 -16.29
CA ALA A 91 -9.96 39.49 -17.28
C ALA A 91 -8.57 39.87 -16.72
N ASP A 92 -8.48 40.16 -15.42
CA ASP A 92 -7.23 40.44 -14.73
C ASP A 92 -6.30 39.21 -14.78
N THR A 93 -5.13 39.40 -15.39
CA THR A 93 -4.13 38.36 -15.59
C THR A 93 -3.52 37.88 -14.27
N SER A 94 -3.35 38.77 -13.29
CA SER A 94 -2.75 38.44 -12.00
C SER A 94 -3.68 37.55 -11.19
N VAL A 95 -4.94 37.96 -11.06
CA VAL A 95 -5.96 37.19 -10.31
C VAL A 95 -6.16 35.81 -10.93
N ARG A 96 -6.25 35.74 -12.26
CA ARG A 96 -6.36 34.48 -12.98
C ARG A 96 -5.16 33.58 -12.78
N ASN A 97 -3.94 34.12 -12.83
CA ASN A 97 -2.72 33.34 -12.63
C ASN A 97 -2.63 32.74 -11.22
N ILE A 98 -2.99 33.52 -10.20
CA ILE A 98 -3.06 33.04 -8.81
C ILE A 98 -4.10 31.93 -8.69
N ALA A 99 -5.28 32.10 -9.31
CA ALA A 99 -6.32 31.08 -9.29
C ALA A 99 -5.88 29.76 -9.96
N ILE A 100 -5.14 29.84 -11.07
CA ILE A 100 -4.59 28.67 -11.76
C ILE A 100 -3.66 27.88 -10.82
N GLU A 101 -2.75 28.55 -10.12
CA GLU A 101 -1.84 27.89 -9.18
C GLU A 101 -2.61 27.37 -7.95
N ALA A 102 -3.46 28.20 -7.34
CA ALA A 102 -4.20 27.84 -6.13
C ALA A 102 -5.07 26.59 -6.35
N VAL A 103 -5.79 26.50 -7.47
CA VAL A 103 -6.63 25.34 -7.79
C VAL A 103 -5.80 24.07 -7.98
N LEU A 104 -4.62 24.17 -8.60
CA LEU A 104 -3.74 23.03 -8.81
C LEU A 104 -3.22 22.42 -7.50
N TYR A 105 -2.93 23.25 -6.50
CA TYR A 105 -2.43 22.79 -5.20
C TYR A 105 -3.54 22.43 -4.21
N ALA A 106 -4.64 23.19 -4.18
CA ALA A 106 -5.72 23.01 -3.22
C ALA A 106 -6.67 21.86 -3.61
N ALA A 107 -6.80 21.57 -4.91
CA ALA A 107 -7.66 20.50 -5.40
C ALA A 107 -6.92 19.63 -6.45
N PRO A 108 -5.95 18.79 -6.04
CA PRO A 108 -5.04 18.13 -6.98
C PRO A 108 -5.72 17.31 -8.09
N THR A 109 -6.80 16.60 -7.78
CA THR A 109 -7.49 15.75 -8.76
C THR A 109 -8.27 16.58 -9.81
N PRO A 110 -9.31 17.34 -9.44
CA PRO A 110 -10.06 18.12 -10.40
C PRO A 110 -9.31 19.37 -10.87
N GLY A 111 -8.44 19.94 -10.03
CA GLY A 111 -7.62 21.10 -10.35
C GLY A 111 -6.59 20.83 -11.43
N LYS A 112 -5.85 19.71 -11.36
CA LYS A 112 -4.96 19.30 -12.46
C LYS A 112 -5.69 19.25 -13.79
N ARG A 113 -6.87 18.64 -13.82
CA ARG A 113 -7.68 18.52 -15.05
C ARG A 113 -8.10 19.90 -15.59
N ILE A 114 -8.51 20.82 -14.73
CA ILE A 114 -8.86 22.20 -15.13
C ILE A 114 -7.64 22.92 -15.70
N VAL A 115 -6.50 22.85 -15.01
CA VAL A 115 -5.28 23.51 -15.47
C VAL A 115 -4.77 22.89 -16.78
N GLU A 116 -4.88 21.58 -16.97
CA GLU A 116 -4.58 20.92 -18.26
C GLU A 116 -5.48 21.43 -19.39
N ILE A 117 -6.77 21.65 -19.15
CA ILE A 117 -7.69 22.20 -20.15
C ILE A 117 -7.26 23.62 -20.54
N ILE A 118 -6.92 24.46 -19.55
CA ILE A 118 -6.43 25.83 -19.80
C ILE A 118 -5.11 25.78 -20.58
N ALA A 119 -4.19 24.90 -20.21
CA ALA A 119 -2.89 24.74 -20.86
C ALA A 119 -2.98 24.31 -22.34
N ARG A 120 -4.00 23.52 -22.69
CA ARG A 120 -4.25 23.03 -24.07
C ARG A 120 -4.89 24.07 -24.98
N ASN A 121 -5.49 25.13 -24.43
CA ASN A 121 -6.09 26.19 -25.24
C ASN A 121 -5.01 27.14 -25.76
N ASP A 122 -4.32 26.75 -26.84
CA ASP A 122 -3.26 27.55 -27.46
C ASP A 122 -3.77 28.95 -27.85
N GLY A 123 -3.07 29.98 -27.36
CA GLY A 123 -3.46 31.38 -27.54
C GLY A 123 -4.55 31.88 -26.56
N GLY A 124 -5.10 31.00 -25.73
CA GLY A 124 -6.04 31.34 -24.67
C GLY A 124 -5.39 32.11 -23.51
N ALA A 125 -6.17 32.98 -22.87
CA ALA A 125 -5.72 33.72 -21.70
C ALA A 125 -5.33 32.76 -20.55
N GLY A 126 -4.08 32.83 -20.08
CA GLY A 126 -3.57 31.99 -18.99
C GLY A 126 -2.99 30.63 -19.41
N ALA A 127 -2.98 30.28 -20.71
CA ALA A 127 -2.43 29.00 -21.18
C ALA A 127 -0.94 28.81 -20.84
N SER A 128 -0.12 29.85 -20.98
CA SER A 128 1.31 29.81 -20.60
C SER A 128 1.49 29.63 -19.09
N THR A 129 0.73 30.37 -18.28
CA THR A 129 0.72 30.23 -16.82
C THR A 129 0.34 28.81 -16.40
N ALA A 130 -0.72 28.26 -17.00
CA ALA A 130 -1.17 26.89 -16.72
C ALA A 130 -0.08 25.84 -17.02
N ARG A 131 0.65 25.98 -18.13
CA ARG A 131 1.79 25.09 -18.44
C ARG A 131 2.92 25.24 -17.42
N ASN A 132 3.24 26.47 -17.04
CA ASN A 132 4.28 26.74 -16.05
C ASN A 132 3.89 26.18 -14.67
N ALA A 133 2.64 26.35 -14.25
CA ALA A 133 2.11 25.80 -13.00
C ALA A 133 2.14 24.27 -13.00
N LEU A 134 1.72 23.61 -14.09
CA LEU A 134 1.84 22.16 -14.23
C LEU A 134 3.29 21.69 -14.14
N ARG A 135 4.20 22.38 -14.85
CA ARG A 135 5.64 22.05 -14.80
C ARG A 135 6.22 22.20 -13.40
N ALA A 136 5.90 23.30 -12.70
CA ALA A 136 6.33 23.53 -11.33
C ALA A 136 5.80 22.43 -10.40
N LYS A 137 4.50 22.13 -10.48
CA LYS A 137 3.88 21.06 -9.68
C LYS A 137 4.50 19.68 -9.94
N ARG A 138 4.86 19.35 -11.19
CA ARG A 138 5.59 18.11 -11.50
C ARG A 138 6.94 18.06 -10.80
N SER A 139 7.69 19.16 -10.86
CA SER A 139 8.98 19.28 -10.18
C SER A 139 8.83 19.12 -8.66
N ASP A 140 7.86 19.81 -8.07
CA ASP A 140 7.61 19.75 -6.62
C ASP A 140 7.20 18.35 -6.17
N LEU A 141 6.38 17.64 -6.94
CA LEU A 141 6.01 16.26 -6.66
C LEU A 141 7.21 15.31 -6.72
N VAL A 142 8.08 15.50 -7.71
CA VAL A 142 9.30 14.70 -7.85
C VAL A 142 10.24 14.99 -6.69
N GLU A 143 10.52 16.24 -6.34
CA GLU A 143 11.38 16.57 -5.20
C GLU A 143 10.78 16.09 -3.86
N ALA A 144 9.46 16.18 -3.70
CA ALA A 144 8.78 15.71 -2.51
C ALA A 144 8.90 14.19 -2.29
N LEU A 145 9.10 13.38 -3.34
CA LEU A 145 9.41 11.95 -3.19
C LEU A 145 10.77 11.70 -2.51
N PHE A 146 11.68 12.67 -2.56
CA PHE A 146 13.02 12.60 -1.97
C PHE A 146 13.13 13.44 -0.68
N ASP A 147 12.01 13.94 -0.15
CA ASP A 147 12.00 14.69 1.10
C ASP A 147 12.41 13.81 2.30
N VAL A 148 13.09 14.39 3.28
CA VAL A 148 13.52 13.74 4.53
C VAL A 148 12.33 13.16 5.31
N GLN A 149 11.18 13.81 5.23
CA GLN A 149 9.96 13.46 5.96
C GLN A 149 9.14 12.43 5.19
N ASN A 150 8.97 11.25 5.80
CA ASN A 150 8.16 10.17 5.20
C ASN A 150 6.72 10.59 4.86
N GLY A 151 6.11 11.48 5.65
CA GLY A 151 4.75 11.97 5.39
C GLY A 151 4.64 12.70 4.05
N ILE A 152 5.61 13.55 3.73
CA ILE A 152 5.67 14.30 2.47
C ILE A 152 5.86 13.33 1.29
N ARG A 153 6.77 12.37 1.42
CA ARG A 153 7.01 11.35 0.38
C ARG A 153 5.77 10.53 0.08
N VAL A 154 5.09 10.04 1.12
CA VAL A 154 3.87 9.23 0.98
C VAL A 154 2.73 10.05 0.34
N GLN A 155 2.59 11.32 0.73
CA GLN A 155 1.60 12.22 0.13
C GLN A 155 1.89 12.46 -1.36
N ALA A 156 3.14 12.75 -1.72
CA ALA A 156 3.55 12.93 -3.10
C ALA A 156 3.33 11.67 -3.93
N ALA A 157 3.71 10.50 -3.40
CA ALA A 157 3.50 9.21 -4.04
C ALA A 157 2.00 8.95 -4.31
N ALA A 158 1.15 9.18 -3.31
CA ALA A 158 -0.30 9.03 -3.46
C ALA A 158 -0.86 9.98 -4.52
N GLU A 159 -0.43 11.25 -4.54
CA GLU A 159 -0.88 12.22 -5.53
C GLU A 159 -0.47 11.81 -6.95
N ILE A 160 0.78 11.38 -7.14
CA ILE A 160 1.31 10.91 -8.43
C ILE A 160 0.49 9.72 -8.95
N MET A 161 0.30 8.71 -8.10
CA MET A 161 -0.43 7.49 -8.47
C MET A 161 -1.88 7.77 -8.86
N GLN A 162 -2.54 8.72 -8.17
CA GLN A 162 -3.94 9.03 -8.39
C GLN A 162 -4.16 9.97 -9.59
N ASN A 163 -3.32 10.98 -9.75
CA ASN A 163 -3.62 12.12 -10.63
C ASN A 163 -2.67 12.24 -11.82
N TRP A 164 -1.47 11.67 -11.74
CA TRP A 164 -0.39 11.92 -12.71
C TRP A 164 0.10 10.67 -13.46
N SER A 165 -0.57 9.53 -13.30
CA SER A 165 -0.20 8.25 -13.93
C SER A 165 -0.19 8.26 -15.47
N THR A 166 -0.79 9.25 -16.12
CA THR A 166 -0.79 9.42 -17.59
C THR A 166 0.09 10.56 -18.07
N ASP A 167 0.88 11.18 -17.18
CA ASP A 167 1.71 12.35 -17.49
C ASP A 167 3.13 11.93 -17.88
N GLU A 168 3.47 12.11 -19.16
CA GLU A 168 4.77 11.72 -19.71
C GLU A 168 5.92 12.62 -19.21
N GLU A 169 5.69 13.92 -19.07
CA GLU A 169 6.70 14.85 -18.56
C GLU A 169 7.07 14.52 -17.11
N LEU A 170 6.09 14.17 -16.28
CA LEU A 170 6.36 13.74 -14.90
C LEU A 170 7.19 12.46 -14.88
N LEU A 171 6.87 11.47 -15.73
CA LEU A 171 7.64 10.23 -15.81
C LEU A 171 9.11 10.54 -16.13
N HIS A 172 9.38 11.41 -17.11
CA HIS A 172 10.74 11.81 -17.45
C HIS A 172 11.48 12.48 -16.29
N LEU A 173 10.85 13.45 -15.62
CA LEU A 173 11.45 14.12 -14.45
C LEU A 173 11.75 13.13 -13.32
N LEU A 174 10.84 12.19 -13.07
CA LEU A 174 11.03 11.14 -12.06
C LEU A 174 12.21 10.24 -12.40
N LEU A 175 12.32 9.79 -13.65
CA LEU A 175 13.42 8.95 -14.12
C LEU A 175 14.75 9.70 -14.08
N GLU A 176 14.78 10.98 -14.46
CA GLU A 176 15.98 11.82 -14.39
C GLU A 176 16.45 11.97 -12.95
N ARG A 177 15.55 12.37 -12.04
CA ARG A 177 15.85 12.55 -10.62
C ARG A 177 16.34 11.25 -9.97
N THR A 178 15.68 10.14 -10.25
CA THR A 178 16.06 8.82 -9.73
C THR A 178 17.44 8.40 -10.25
N ASN A 179 17.71 8.58 -11.54
CA ASN A 179 19.03 8.29 -12.12
C ASN A 179 20.14 9.16 -11.52
N ARG A 180 19.86 10.43 -11.20
CA ARG A 180 20.81 11.32 -10.53
C ARG A 180 21.20 10.78 -9.15
N CYS A 181 20.23 10.35 -8.34
CA CYS A 181 20.48 9.71 -7.04
C CYS A 181 21.24 8.39 -7.16
N LEU A 182 20.96 7.59 -8.19
CA LEU A 182 21.69 6.34 -8.47
C LEU A 182 23.12 6.58 -8.97
N GLY A 183 23.39 7.71 -9.62
CA GLY A 183 24.73 8.06 -10.12
C GLY A 183 25.63 8.71 -9.06
N ASN A 184 25.05 9.52 -8.16
CA ASN A 184 25.78 10.33 -7.19
C ASN A 184 25.39 9.97 -5.74
N HIS A 185 25.73 8.75 -5.31
CA HIS A 185 25.41 8.19 -3.99
C HIS A 185 25.90 9.00 -2.76
N THR A 186 26.71 10.04 -2.94
CA THR A 186 27.47 10.68 -1.85
C THR A 186 27.08 12.12 -1.55
N GLN A 187 26.17 12.75 -2.32
CA GLN A 187 25.95 14.21 -2.23
C GLN A 187 24.56 14.63 -1.74
N GLU A 188 23.57 13.75 -1.76
CA GLU A 188 22.21 14.13 -1.40
C GLU A 188 21.66 13.26 -0.26
N PRO A 189 21.20 13.87 0.84
CA PRO A 189 20.49 13.13 1.89
C PRO A 189 19.24 12.45 1.30
N ASP A 190 18.90 11.28 1.83
CA ASP A 190 17.64 10.56 1.57
C ASP A 190 17.42 9.97 0.17
N CYS A 191 18.45 9.89 -0.67
CA CYS A 191 18.37 9.21 -1.97
C CYS A 191 17.88 7.75 -1.89
N SER A 192 18.21 6.99 -0.83
CA SER A 192 17.73 5.60 -0.69
C SER A 192 16.21 5.51 -0.59
N ASP A 193 15.63 6.38 0.24
CA ASP A 193 14.18 6.43 0.49
C ASP A 193 13.46 6.99 -0.74
N GLY A 194 14.01 8.03 -1.36
CA GLY A 194 13.46 8.59 -2.59
C GLY A 194 13.51 7.63 -3.78
N ILE A 195 14.59 6.85 -3.93
CA ILE A 195 14.64 5.76 -4.93
C ILE A 195 13.55 4.73 -4.63
N TYR A 196 13.41 4.29 -3.39
CA TYR A 196 12.35 3.34 -3.02
C TYR A 196 10.96 3.88 -3.40
N GLN A 197 10.65 5.13 -3.06
CA GLN A 197 9.37 5.73 -3.38
C GLN A 197 9.16 5.97 -4.87
N SER A 198 10.21 6.34 -5.59
CA SER A 198 10.14 6.49 -7.06
C SER A 198 9.83 5.15 -7.73
N ILE A 199 10.48 4.07 -7.32
CA ILE A 199 10.21 2.72 -7.86
C ILE A 199 8.83 2.22 -7.46
N SER A 200 8.30 2.59 -6.29
CA SER A 200 6.96 2.18 -5.84
C SER A 200 5.84 2.85 -6.64
N VAL A 201 6.03 4.09 -7.11
CA VAL A 201 5.01 4.80 -7.90
C VAL A 201 5.01 4.44 -9.39
N LEU A 202 6.16 4.06 -9.96
CA LEU A 202 6.29 3.78 -11.40
C LEU A 202 5.25 2.76 -11.94
N PRO A 203 4.93 1.65 -11.25
CA PRO A 203 3.91 0.71 -11.72
C PRO A 203 2.50 1.29 -11.89
N SER A 204 2.19 2.42 -11.24
CA SER A 204 0.90 3.10 -11.35
C SER A 204 0.72 3.83 -12.69
N PHE A 205 1.81 4.15 -13.39
CA PHE A 205 1.73 4.82 -14.69
C PHE A 205 1.00 3.95 -15.71
N SER A 206 0.37 4.60 -16.69
CA SER A 206 -0.39 3.92 -17.73
C SER A 206 0.49 2.94 -18.49
N ARG A 207 -0.06 1.77 -18.84
CA ARG A 207 0.68 0.72 -19.57
C ARG A 207 1.30 1.27 -20.86
N LYS A 208 0.59 2.16 -21.55
CA LYS A 208 1.08 2.82 -22.78
C LYS A 208 2.40 3.57 -22.52
N LEU A 209 2.48 4.38 -21.47
CA LEU A 209 3.70 5.11 -21.11
C LEU A 209 4.81 4.16 -20.70
N LEU A 210 4.50 3.17 -19.86
CA LEU A 210 5.46 2.18 -19.40
C LEU A 210 6.07 1.37 -20.56
N THR A 211 5.28 1.02 -21.57
CA THR A 211 5.79 0.34 -22.77
C THR A 211 6.62 1.27 -23.66
N ALA A 212 6.21 2.53 -23.82
CA ALA A 212 6.95 3.52 -24.60
C ALA A 212 8.35 3.79 -24.02
N HIS A 213 8.46 3.82 -22.68
CA HIS A 213 9.69 4.09 -21.94
C HIS A 213 10.38 2.82 -21.40
N LYS A 214 10.01 1.64 -21.93
CA LYS A 214 10.55 0.34 -21.48
C LYS A 214 12.09 0.28 -21.45
N PRO A 215 12.84 0.76 -22.47
CA PRO A 215 14.29 0.71 -22.44
C PRO A 215 14.89 1.50 -21.26
N GLU A 216 14.38 2.69 -20.99
CA GLU A 216 14.83 3.54 -19.88
C GLU A 216 14.53 2.88 -18.52
N LEU A 217 13.34 2.30 -18.38
CA LEU A 217 12.93 1.58 -17.17
C LEU A 217 13.78 0.32 -16.94
N GLN A 218 14.17 -0.41 -17.98
CA GLN A 218 15.07 -1.55 -17.85
C GLN A 218 16.47 -1.14 -17.41
N VAL A 219 17.00 -0.04 -17.95
CA VAL A 219 18.29 0.52 -17.52
C VAL A 219 18.22 0.96 -16.05
N LEU A 220 17.11 1.57 -15.63
CA LEU A 220 16.89 1.96 -14.24
C LEU A 220 16.88 0.74 -13.32
N LEU A 221 16.11 -0.30 -13.66
CA LEU A 221 16.01 -1.55 -12.88
C LEU A 221 17.37 -2.23 -12.70
N ALA A 222 18.22 -2.21 -13.74
CA ALA A 222 19.56 -2.79 -13.69
C ALA A 222 20.52 -2.05 -12.74
N LYS A 223 20.25 -0.77 -12.44
CA LYS A 223 21.07 0.05 -11.53
C LYS A 223 20.58 0.02 -10.08
N LEU A 224 19.48 -0.66 -9.79
CA LEU A 224 18.91 -0.64 -8.43
C LEU A 224 19.87 -1.28 -7.40
N PRO A 225 19.97 -0.68 -6.21
CA PRO A 225 20.87 -1.16 -5.16
C PRO A 225 20.42 -2.54 -4.66
N HIS A 226 21.24 -3.56 -4.91
CA HIS A 226 20.94 -4.95 -4.55
C HIS A 226 20.86 -5.20 -3.03
N ASN A 227 21.39 -4.29 -2.21
CA ASN A 227 21.36 -4.37 -0.76
C ASN A 227 20.04 -3.86 -0.14
N SER A 228 19.05 -3.42 -0.94
CA SER A 228 17.72 -3.05 -0.45
C SER A 228 16.63 -4.03 -0.93
N PRO A 229 16.25 -5.03 -0.10
CA PRO A 229 15.22 -6.01 -0.47
C PRO A 229 13.87 -5.37 -0.81
N LEU A 230 13.50 -4.30 -0.11
CA LEU A 230 12.23 -3.60 -0.34
C LEU A 230 12.21 -2.91 -1.70
N THR A 231 13.29 -2.19 -2.06
CA THR A 231 13.42 -1.53 -3.36
C THR A 231 13.45 -2.56 -4.49
N MET A 232 14.19 -3.66 -4.31
CA MET A 232 14.24 -4.76 -5.28
C MET A 232 12.86 -5.42 -5.47
N GLY A 233 12.10 -5.59 -4.39
CA GLY A 233 10.73 -6.10 -4.45
C GLY A 233 9.81 -5.22 -5.31
N GLN A 234 9.87 -3.89 -5.13
CA GLN A 234 9.13 -2.96 -5.99
C GLN A 234 9.66 -2.96 -7.43
N GLY A 235 10.97 -3.09 -7.62
CA GLY A 235 11.59 -3.25 -8.94
C GLY A 235 11.05 -4.48 -9.69
N ALA A 236 10.84 -5.60 -9.00
CA ALA A 236 10.23 -6.79 -9.59
C ALA A 236 8.76 -6.58 -9.98
N VAL A 237 8.00 -5.79 -9.21
CA VAL A 237 6.62 -5.40 -9.57
C VAL A 237 6.62 -4.56 -10.85
N LEU A 238 7.53 -3.59 -10.95
CA LEU A 238 7.70 -2.76 -12.14
C LEU A 238 8.13 -3.60 -13.35
N ALA A 239 9.09 -4.51 -13.19
CA ALA A 239 9.57 -5.40 -14.25
C ALA A 239 8.42 -6.19 -14.88
N LYS A 240 7.55 -6.79 -14.06
CA LYS A 240 6.35 -7.51 -14.54
C LYS A 240 5.35 -6.61 -15.28
N ARG A 241 5.33 -5.31 -14.97
CA ARG A 241 4.39 -4.36 -15.58
C ARG A 241 4.86 -3.87 -16.95
N ILE A 242 6.17 -3.86 -17.19
CA ILE A 242 6.79 -3.45 -18.47
C ILE A 242 7.01 -4.63 -19.43
N GLU A 243 6.80 -5.87 -18.99
CA GLU A 243 6.74 -7.07 -19.84
C GLU A 243 5.54 -7.05 -20.79
#